data_AF-A0A957UGH0-F1
#
_entry.id   AF-A0A957UGH0-F1
#
_cell.length_a   1.000
_cell.length_b   1.000
_cell.length_c   1.000
_cell.angle_alpha   90.00
_cell.angle_beta   90.00
_cell.angle_gamma   90.00
#
_symmetry.space_group_name_H-M   'P 1'
#
loop_
_entity.id
_entity.type
_entity.pdbx_description
1 polymer ?
#
loop_
_entity_poly.entity_id
_entity_poly.type
_entity_poly.pdbx_seq_one_letter_code
_entity_poly.pdbx_strand_id
1 'polypeptide(L)'
;MRPVFRSKPEIVHDMLRSSIIHGEYRPGERLVIDEVAARLGVSQIPVREAVRQLEADGLVTVEPYTGATVTQFNPDLAYEIFALLESLEVICGRRACTCMSDAQVDELDSVVSRMDGCVT
;
A
#
# COMPACT_ATOMS: atom_id res chain seq x y z
N MET A 1 -23.82 13.25 6.81
CA MET A 1 -22.70 12.31 6.63
C MET A 1 -23.26 11.12 5.84
N ARG A 2 -22.83 10.89 4.59
CA ARG A 2 -23.29 9.73 3.79
C ARG A 2 -22.70 8.45 4.41
N PRO A 3 -23.44 7.36 4.59
CA PRO A 3 -22.85 6.11 5.03
C PRO A 3 -21.86 5.65 3.94
N VAL A 4 -20.59 5.46 4.32
CA VAL A 4 -19.62 4.80 3.45
C VAL A 4 -19.94 3.31 3.51
N PHE A 5 -20.71 2.82 2.55
CA PHE A 5 -20.97 1.38 2.42
C PHE A 5 -19.71 0.73 1.86
N ARG A 6 -19.02 -0.08 2.68
CA ARG A 6 -17.90 -0.89 2.21
C ARG A 6 -18.42 -2.12 1.48
N SER A 7 -17.91 -2.35 0.28
CA SER A 7 -18.23 -3.55 -0.49
C SER A 7 -17.50 -4.78 0.09
N LYS A 8 -18.02 -6.00 -0.12
CA LYS A 8 -17.32 -7.23 0.27
C LYS A 8 -15.90 -7.32 -0.32
N PRO A 9 -15.67 -6.96 -1.60
CA PRO A 9 -14.33 -6.90 -2.18
C PRO A 9 -13.40 -5.94 -1.44
N GLU A 10 -13.84 -4.72 -1.11
CA GLU A 10 -13.03 -3.75 -0.34
C GLU A 10 -12.64 -4.29 1.03
N ILE A 11 -13.54 -4.97 1.73
CA ILE A 11 -13.24 -5.57 3.04
C ILE A 11 -12.19 -6.68 2.89
N VAL A 12 -12.35 -7.54 1.89
CA VAL A 12 -11.38 -8.62 1.62
C VAL A 12 -10.02 -8.06 1.21
N HIS A 13 -10.02 -7.01 0.39
CA HIS A 13 -8.83 -6.27 -0.01
C HIS A 13 -8.06 -5.74 1.21
N ASP A 14 -8.73 -4.97 2.07
CA ASP A 14 -8.10 -4.38 3.27
C ASP A 14 -7.54 -5.45 4.21
N MET A 15 -8.26 -6.56 4.39
CA MET A 15 -7.80 -7.68 5.21
C MET A 15 -6.55 -8.35 4.63
N LEU A 16 -6.55 -8.65 3.33
CA LEU A 16 -5.41 -9.26 2.66
C LEU A 16 -4.21 -8.31 2.62
N ARG A 17 -4.44 -7.03 2.32
CA ARG A 17 -3.42 -5.97 2.36
C ARG A 17 -2.77 -5.92 3.74
N SER A 18 -3.57 -5.89 4.80
CA SER A 18 -3.06 -5.93 6.17
C SER A 18 -2.23 -7.19 6.42
N SER A 19 -2.74 -8.36 6.03
CA SER A 19 -2.04 -9.65 6.22
C SER A 19 -0.68 -9.67 5.52
N ILE A 20 -0.59 -9.13 4.30
CA ILE A 20 0.65 -9.01 3.53
C ILE A 20 1.63 -8.05 4.21
N ILE A 21 1.17 -6.85 4.60
CA ILE A 21 2.03 -5.83 5.22
C ILE A 21 2.60 -6.30 6.57
N HIS A 22 1.82 -7.04 7.35
CA HIS A 22 2.26 -7.61 8.63
C HIS A 22 3.07 -8.92 8.46
N GLY A 23 3.26 -9.39 7.23
CA GLY A 23 4.07 -10.58 6.93
C GLY A 23 3.39 -11.91 7.25
N GLU A 24 2.07 -11.94 7.45
CA GLU A 24 1.30 -13.19 7.57
C GLU A 24 1.36 -13.98 6.25
N TYR A 25 1.34 -13.27 5.12
CA TYR A 25 1.71 -13.80 3.82
C TYR A 25 3.11 -13.33 3.45
N ARG A 26 4.00 -14.27 3.14
CA ARG A 26 5.40 -13.97 2.85
C ARG A 26 5.59 -13.50 1.40
N PRO A 27 6.60 -12.68 1.11
CA PRO A 27 6.98 -12.38 -0.27
C PRO A 27 7.21 -13.68 -1.07
N GLY A 28 6.60 -13.78 -2.25
CA GLY A 28 6.62 -14.97 -3.10
C GLY A 28 5.61 -16.05 -2.72
N GLU A 29 4.86 -15.90 -1.63
CA GLU A 29 3.82 -16.85 -1.23
C GLU A 29 2.62 -16.78 -2.18
N ARG A 30 2.07 -17.95 -2.53
CA ARG A 30 0.91 -18.04 -3.42
C ARG A 30 -0.37 -17.75 -2.65
N LEU A 31 -1.18 -16.84 -3.19
CA LEU A 31 -2.53 -16.57 -2.69
C LEU A 31 -3.54 -17.50 -3.38
N VAL A 32 -3.88 -18.60 -2.69
CA VAL A 32 -4.89 -19.54 -3.17
C VAL A 32 -6.28 -18.99 -2.91
N ILE A 33 -6.97 -18.57 -3.98
CA ILE A 33 -8.29 -17.91 -3.91
C ILE A 33 -9.31 -18.71 -3.10
N ASP A 34 -9.32 -20.03 -3.26
CA ASP A 34 -10.28 -20.91 -2.59
C ASP A 34 -10.04 -20.98 -1.08
N GLU A 35 -8.78 -21.02 -0.67
CA GLU A 35 -8.38 -21.02 0.74
C GLU A 35 -8.69 -19.67 1.40
N VAL A 36 -8.40 -18.56 0.70
CA VAL A 36 -8.73 -17.21 1.16
C VAL A 36 -10.25 -17.05 1.30
N ALA A 37 -11.03 -17.52 0.32
CA ALA A 37 -12.49 -17.45 0.35
C ALA A 37 -13.07 -18.24 1.54
N ALA A 38 -12.57 -19.47 1.76
CA ALA A 38 -12.97 -20.31 2.88
C ALA A 38 -12.61 -19.66 4.22
N ARG A 39 -11.39 -19.13 4.36
CA ARG A 39 -10.90 -18.49 5.58
C ARG A 39 -11.70 -17.24 5.96
N LEU A 40 -12.11 -16.46 4.97
CA LEU A 40 -12.84 -15.20 5.18
C LEU A 40 -14.37 -15.39 5.14
N GLY A 41 -14.87 -16.60 4.90
CA GLY A 41 -16.31 -16.88 4.84
C GLY A 41 -17.04 -16.17 3.70
N VAL A 42 -16.37 -15.95 2.58
CA VAL A 42 -16.90 -15.26 1.40
C VAL A 42 -16.85 -16.16 0.16
N SER A 43 -17.54 -15.78 -0.91
CA SER A 43 -17.41 -16.46 -2.21
C SER A 43 -16.09 -16.08 -2.90
N GLN A 44 -15.71 -16.82 -3.94
CA GLN A 44 -14.48 -16.55 -4.69
C GLN A 44 -14.50 -15.22 -5.48
N ILE A 45 -15.67 -14.71 -5.84
CA ILE A 45 -15.80 -13.47 -6.64
C ILE A 45 -15.17 -12.26 -5.94
N PRO A 46 -15.56 -11.90 -4.70
CA PRO A 46 -14.94 -10.78 -4.01
C PRO A 46 -13.45 -10.99 -3.73
N VAL A 47 -12.99 -12.23 -3.58
CA VAL A 47 -11.56 -12.54 -3.44
C VAL A 47 -10.81 -12.27 -4.74
N ARG A 48 -11.34 -12.68 -5.90
CA ARG A 48 -10.74 -12.38 -7.20
C ARG A 48 -10.66 -10.87 -7.46
N GLU A 49 -11.71 -10.13 -7.09
CA GLU A 49 -11.73 -8.67 -7.23
C GLU A 49 -10.70 -8.02 -6.30
N ALA A 50 -10.62 -8.44 -5.04
CA ALA A 50 -9.60 -7.98 -4.11
C ALA A 50 -8.18 -8.28 -4.59
N VAL A 51 -7.93 -9.49 -5.12
CA VAL A 51 -6.63 -9.85 -5.70
C VAL A 51 -6.25 -8.96 -6.89
N ARG A 52 -7.19 -8.60 -7.76
CA ARG A 52 -6.94 -7.64 -8.85
C ARG A 52 -6.63 -6.24 -8.35
N GLN A 53 -7.29 -5.81 -7.27
CA GLN A 53 -6.97 -4.53 -6.62
C GLN A 53 -5.57 -4.56 -5.99
N LEU A 54 -5.22 -5.65 -5.30
CA LEU A 54 -3.86 -5.84 -4.74
C LEU A 54 -2.78 -5.91 -5.81
N GLU A 55 -3.10 -6.42 -7.00
CA GLU A 55 -2.21 -6.39 -8.15
C GLU A 55 -1.99 -4.97 -8.66
N ALA A 56 -3.06 -4.15 -8.74
CA ALA A 56 -2.94 -2.74 -9.08
C ALA A 56 -2.14 -1.94 -8.03
N ASP A 57 -2.23 -2.32 -6.75
CA ASP A 57 -1.44 -1.78 -5.65
C ASP A 57 0.03 -2.26 -5.65
N GLY A 58 0.37 -3.25 -6.48
CA GLY A 58 1.71 -3.84 -6.55
C GLY A 58 2.09 -4.75 -5.38
N LEU A 59 1.12 -5.16 -4.57
CA LEU A 59 1.31 -6.09 -3.44
C LEU A 59 1.23 -7.56 -3.87
N VAL A 60 0.60 -7.81 -5.02
CA VAL A 60 0.42 -9.13 -5.62
C VAL A 60 0.81 -9.07 -7.09
N THR A 61 1.39 -10.16 -7.59
CA THR A 61 1.67 -10.35 -9.01
C THR A 61 0.88 -11.56 -9.49
N VAL A 62 0.09 -11.41 -10.57
CA VAL A 62 -0.67 -12.51 -11.17
C VAL A 62 0.03 -12.99 -12.43
N GLU A 63 0.61 -14.19 -12.37
CA GLU A 63 1.30 -14.79 -13.52
C GLU A 63 0.45 -15.88 -14.18
N PRO A 64 0.52 -16.04 -15.50
CA PRO A 64 -0.10 -17.17 -16.20
C PRO A 64 0.31 -18.50 -15.58
N TYR A 65 -0.65 -19.39 -15.36
CA TYR A 65 -0.47 -20.75 -14.80
C TYR A 65 -0.04 -20.84 -13.32
N THR A 66 0.59 -19.80 -12.77
CA THR A 66 0.96 -19.70 -11.34
C THR A 66 -0.17 -19.12 -10.50
N GLY A 67 -0.97 -18.20 -11.06
CA GLY A 67 -2.01 -17.49 -10.32
C GLY A 67 -1.44 -16.31 -9.53
N ALA A 68 -2.09 -15.94 -8.43
CA ALA A 68 -1.70 -14.79 -7.62
C ALA A 68 -0.59 -15.15 -6.61
N THR A 69 0.44 -14.33 -6.54
CA THR A 69 1.58 -14.47 -5.61
C THR A 69 1.90 -13.12 -4.98
N VAL A 70 2.23 -13.10 -3.69
CA VAL A 70 2.67 -11.86 -3.02
C VAL A 70 3.96 -11.38 -3.68
N THR A 71 3.98 -10.11 -4.07
CA THR A 71 5.10 -9.52 -4.79
C THR A 71 6.37 -9.59 -3.96
N GLN A 72 7.48 -10.00 -4.58
CA GLN A 72 8.77 -10.03 -3.92
C GLN A 72 9.38 -8.64 -3.87
N PHE A 73 9.91 -8.28 -2.70
CA PHE A 73 10.65 -7.05 -2.52
C PHE A 73 12.03 -7.17 -3.18
N ASN A 74 12.33 -6.28 -4.13
CA ASN A 74 13.67 -6.13 -4.67
C ASN A 74 14.36 -4.95 -3.96
N PRO A 75 15.37 -5.20 -3.10
CA PRO A 75 16.07 -4.13 -2.40
C PRO A 75 16.77 -3.15 -3.35
N ASP A 76 17.27 -3.62 -4.50
CA ASP A 76 17.94 -2.76 -5.47
C ASP A 76 16.96 -1.76 -6.09
N LEU A 77 15.73 -2.20 -6.38
CA LEU A 77 14.66 -1.33 -6.88
C LEU A 77 14.29 -0.26 -5.83
N ALA A 78 14.29 -0.61 -4.55
CA ALA A 78 14.04 0.36 -3.49
C ALA A 78 15.12 1.45 -3.47
N TYR A 79 16.40 1.07 -3.59
CA TYR A 79 17.49 2.04 -3.70
C TYR A 79 17.33 2.97 -4.90
N GLU A 80 16.96 2.44 -6.07
CA GLU A 80 16.72 3.25 -7.27
C GLU A 80 15.57 4.25 -7.07
N ILE A 81 14.47 3.81 -6.44
CA ILE A 81 13.32 4.67 -6.12
C ILE A 81 13.73 5.78 -5.16
N PHE A 82 14.47 5.46 -4.08
CA PHE A 82 14.91 6.46 -3.12
C PHE A 82 15.88 7.46 -3.74
N ALA A 83 16.80 7.03 -4.61
CA ALA A 83 17.69 7.95 -5.34
C ALA A 83 16.90 8.90 -6.26
N LEU A 84 15.84 8.41 -6.90
CA LEU A 84 14.94 9.26 -7.69
C LEU A 84 14.18 10.25 -6.79
N LEU A 85 13.60 9.79 -5.68
CA LEU A 85 12.88 10.65 -4.75
C LEU A 85 13.77 11.73 -4.15
N GLU A 86 15.00 11.39 -3.74
CA GLU A 86 15.99 12.35 -3.24
C GLU A 86 16.23 13.49 -4.25
N SER A 87 16.37 13.14 -5.53
CA SER A 87 16.57 14.14 -6.59
C SER A 87 15.38 15.07 -6.77
N LEU A 88 14.15 14.55 -6.62
CA LEU A 88 12.91 15.32 -6.71
C LEU A 88 12.70 16.19 -5.47
N GLU A 89 12.96 15.64 -4.28
CA GLU A 89 12.83 16.34 -3.00
C GLU A 89 13.73 17.56 -2.94
N VAL A 90 14.97 17.49 -3.47
CA VAL A 90 15.86 18.65 -3.55
C VAL A 90 15.24 19.77 -4.39
N ILE A 91 14.64 19.44 -5.53
CA ILE A 91 14.01 20.44 -6.42
C ILE A 91 12.76 21.03 -5.76
N CYS A 92 11.89 20.17 -5.23
CA CYS A 92 10.65 20.55 -4.55
C CYS A 92 10.94 21.39 -3.32
N GLY A 93 11.86 20.97 -2.46
CA GLY A 93 12.27 21.67 -1.24
C GLY A 93 12.85 23.06 -1.55
N ARG A 94 13.75 23.17 -2.52
CA ARG A 94 14.29 24.48 -2.94
C ARG A 94 13.19 25.42 -3.43
N ARG A 95 12.23 24.91 -4.21
CA ARG A 95 11.09 25.72 -4.68
C ARG A 95 10.19 26.12 -3.52
N ALA A 96 9.89 25.20 -2.62
CA ALA A 96 9.07 25.44 -1.44
C ALA A 96 9.65 26.58 -0.58
N CYS A 97 10.96 26.60 -0.33
CA CYS A 97 11.61 27.70 0.40
C CYS A 97 11.42 29.08 -0.23
N THR A 98 11.15 29.17 -1.53
CA THR A 98 10.97 30.46 -2.23
C THR A 98 9.52 30.95 -2.30
N CYS A 99 8.53 30.08 -2.06
CA CYS A 99 7.13 30.40 -2.31
C CYS A 99 6.14 29.89 -1.25
N MET A 100 6.59 29.22 -0.19
CA MET A 100 5.73 28.84 0.92
C MET A 100 5.28 30.07 1.70
N SER A 101 4.00 30.06 2.09
CA SER A 101 3.45 31.01 3.05
C SER A 101 3.63 30.52 4.48
N ASP A 102 3.59 31.42 5.46
CA ASP A 102 3.70 31.09 6.89
C ASP A 102 2.67 30.02 7.31
N ALA A 103 1.42 30.13 6.81
CA ALA A 103 0.37 29.15 7.10
C ALA A 103 0.70 27.73 6.60
N GLN A 104 1.43 27.60 5.48
CA GLN A 104 1.86 26.30 4.96
C GLN A 104 3.07 25.76 5.74
N VAL A 105 3.91 26.64 6.30
CA VAL A 105 5.00 26.25 7.19
C VAL A 105 4.43 25.69 8.50
N ASP A 106 3.46 26.39 9.09
CA ASP A 106 2.76 25.92 10.30
C ASP A 106 2.07 24.56 10.08
N GLU A 107 1.49 24.34 8.90
CA GLU A 107 0.90 23.03 8.53
C GLU A 107 1.97 21.94 8.44
N LEU A 108 3.13 22.23 7.84
CA LEU A 108 4.25 21.30 7.74
C LEU A 108 4.76 20.91 9.14
N ASP A 109 4.94 21.89 10.03
CA ASP A 109 5.40 21.67 11.41
C ASP A 109 4.42 20.81 12.22
N SER A 110 3.12 20.98 12.00
CA SER A 110 2.08 20.14 12.59
C SER A 110 2.18 18.68 12.13
N VAL A 111 2.47 18.45 10.85
CA VAL A 111 2.69 17.10 10.31
C VAL A 111 3.92 16.45 10.92
N VAL A 112 5.05 17.18 11.00
CA VAL A 112 6.29 16.67 11.62
C VAL A 112 6.06 16.33 13.09
N SER A 113 5.40 17.21 13.85
CA SER A 113 5.08 16.97 15.26
C SER A 113 4.24 15.71 15.48
N ARG A 114 3.32 15.40 14.55
CA ARG A 114 2.55 14.14 14.58
C ARG A 114 3.40 12.92 14.26
N MET A 115 4.39 13.04 13.38
CA MET A 115 5.30 11.94 13.06
C MET A 115 6.16 11.59 14.28
N ASP A 116 6.71 12.60 14.96
CA ASP A 116 7.54 12.41 16.16
C ASP A 116 6.76 11.70 17.28
N GLY A 117 5.48 12.04 17.46
CA GLY A 117 4.61 11.42 18.45
C GLY A 117 4.28 9.94 18.21
N CYS A 118 4.58 9.39 17.01
CA CYS A 118 4.38 7.97 16.70
C CYS A 118 5.62 7.10 16.98
N VAL A 119 6.78 7.71 17.25
CA VAL A 119 8.07 7.00 17.43
C VAL A 119 8.37 6.73 18.92
N THR A 120 7.68 7.42 19.84
CA THR A 120 7.71 7.20 21.31
C THR A 120 6.60 6.27 21.78
#